data_AF-A0A8E2JTB3-F1
#
_entry.id   AF-A0A8E2JTB3-F1
#
_cell.length_a   1.000
_cell.length_b   1.000
_cell.length_c   1.000
_cell.angle_alpha   90.00
_cell.angle_beta   90.00
_cell.angle_gamma   90.00
#
_symmetry.space_group_name_H-M   'P 1'
#
loop_
_entity.id
_entity.type
_entity.pdbx_description
1 polymer ?
#
loop_
_entity_poly.entity_id
_entity_poly.type
_entity_poly.pdbx_seq_one_letter_code
_entity_poly.pdbx_strand_id
1 'polypeptide(L)'
;MSSSHRSDSSQVVATVNETTAEVRQCSSLDPDGDVVLKCQDRDTGTAISFRASSKVLLLTSPVYVRMFSSSFKEGQELLQGDCAVVELKDNDASSISLILNVLHY
;
A
#
# COMPACT_ATOMS: atom_id res chain seq x y z
N MET A 1 -15.39 -46.96 -40.78
CA MET A 1 -13.97 -46.76 -40.43
C MET A 1 -13.74 -45.27 -40.26
N SER A 2 -13.24 -44.89 -39.08
CA SER A 2 -12.49 -43.68 -38.69
C SER A 2 -13.09 -42.28 -38.85
N SER A 3 -13.30 -41.67 -37.68
CA SER A 3 -13.37 -40.23 -37.36
C SER A 3 -12.15 -39.42 -37.81
N SER A 4 -12.32 -38.10 -37.98
CA SER A 4 -11.41 -37.11 -37.36
C SER A 4 -11.99 -35.69 -37.36
N HIS A 5 -12.12 -35.16 -36.15
CA HIS A 5 -12.20 -33.74 -35.82
C HIS A 5 -10.96 -32.95 -36.26
N ARG A 6 -11.14 -31.66 -36.57
CA ARG A 6 -10.31 -30.52 -36.13
C ARG A 6 -10.92 -29.25 -36.76
N SER A 7 -11.62 -28.43 -36.00
CA SER A 7 -11.09 -27.36 -35.13
C SER A 7 -10.59 -26.17 -35.94
N ASP A 8 -11.49 -25.19 -35.99
CA ASP A 8 -11.27 -23.78 -36.28
C ASP A 8 -10.07 -23.25 -35.47
N SER A 9 -9.17 -22.52 -36.12
CA SER A 9 -7.99 -21.90 -35.49
C SER A 9 -7.68 -20.60 -36.21
N SER A 10 -8.46 -19.57 -35.90
CA SER A 10 -8.05 -18.17 -36.06
C SER A 10 -7.41 -17.69 -34.75
N GLN A 11 -6.09 -17.61 -34.76
CA GLN A 11 -5.21 -16.83 -33.89
C GLN A 11 -4.38 -15.96 -34.85
N VAL A 12 -3.96 -14.72 -34.64
CA VAL A 12 -3.77 -13.74 -33.55
C VAL A 12 -3.39 -12.44 -34.31
N VAL A 13 -3.47 -11.20 -33.85
CA VAL A 13 -3.07 -10.62 -32.56
C VAL A 13 -3.75 -9.24 -32.52
N ALA A 14 -4.59 -8.98 -31.52
CA ALA A 14 -4.93 -7.61 -31.14
C ALA A 14 -4.26 -7.38 -29.79
N THR A 15 -3.13 -6.67 -29.82
CA THR A 15 -2.47 -6.14 -28.64
C THR A 15 -3.43 -5.16 -27.98
N VAL A 16 -4.10 -5.57 -26.92
CA VAL A 16 -4.85 -4.67 -26.05
C VAL A 16 -4.00 -4.42 -24.82
N ASN A 17 -3.65 -3.15 -24.65
CA ASN A 17 -2.78 -2.63 -23.62
C ASN A 17 -3.42 -2.83 -22.24
N GLU A 18 -2.91 -3.77 -21.46
CA GLU A 18 -3.24 -3.88 -20.04
C GLU A 18 -2.21 -3.07 -19.25
N THR A 19 -2.46 -1.76 -19.13
CA THR A 19 -1.90 -0.99 -18.02
C THR A 19 -2.69 -1.41 -16.79
N THR A 20 -2.25 -2.51 -16.16
CA THR A 20 -2.75 -2.91 -14.86
C THR A 20 -2.30 -1.85 -13.87
N ALA A 21 -3.14 -0.83 -13.68
CA ALA A 21 -3.17 -0.10 -12.44
C ALA A 21 -3.55 -1.13 -11.38
N GLU A 22 -2.54 -1.83 -10.83
CA GLU A 22 -2.71 -2.68 -9.66
C GLU A 22 -3.41 -1.82 -8.62
N VAL A 23 -4.67 -2.16 -8.35
CA VAL A 23 -5.44 -1.51 -7.30
C VAL A 23 -4.74 -1.86 -6.01
N ARG A 24 -3.90 -0.92 -5.59
CA ARG A 24 -3.22 -0.82 -4.29
C ARG A 24 -4.27 -1.13 -3.23
N GLN A 25 -4.17 -2.30 -2.62
CA GLN A 25 -5.06 -2.63 -1.51
C GLN A 25 -4.74 -1.66 -0.37
N CYS A 26 -5.56 -0.62 -0.29
CA CYS A 26 -5.53 0.39 0.76
C CYS A 26 -6.59 -0.03 1.78
N SER A 27 -6.17 -0.80 2.78
CA SER A 27 -6.98 -0.96 3.98
C SER A 27 -6.98 0.39 4.70
N SER A 28 -8.03 1.19 4.47
CA SER A 28 -8.24 2.46 5.17
C SER A 28 -8.58 2.13 6.61
N LEU A 29 -7.56 2.07 7.45
CA LEU A 29 -7.74 1.95 8.89
C LEU A 29 -8.34 3.26 9.38
N ASP A 30 -7.73 4.39 9.03
CA ASP A 30 -8.32 5.72 9.23
C ASP A 30 -8.65 6.38 7.87
N PRO A 31 -9.93 6.51 7.48
CA PRO A 31 -10.33 7.18 6.25
C PRO A 31 -9.87 8.64 6.16
N ASP A 32 -9.77 9.32 7.31
CA ASP A 32 -9.42 10.74 7.43
C ASP A 32 -7.94 10.94 7.82
N GLY A 33 -7.17 9.85 7.86
CA GLY A 33 -5.75 9.89 8.21
C GLY A 33 -4.92 10.79 7.30
N ASP A 34 -3.87 11.38 7.86
CA ASP A 34 -2.93 12.29 7.22
C ASP A 34 -1.59 11.60 6.88
N VAL A 35 -1.48 10.28 7.11
CA VAL A 35 -0.30 9.48 6.76
C VAL A 35 -0.69 8.22 5.99
N VAL A 36 0.09 7.90 4.96
CA VAL A 36 0.06 6.62 4.25
C VAL A 36 1.36 5.86 4.50
N LEU A 37 1.25 4.71 5.16
CA LEU A 37 2.36 3.77 5.34
C LEU A 37 2.37 2.76 4.17
N LYS A 38 3.49 2.67 3.46
CA LYS A 38 3.69 1.71 2.37
C LYS A 38 4.67 0.62 2.81
N CYS A 39 4.28 -0.63 2.67
CA CYS A 39 5.09 -1.79 3.00
C CYS A 39 4.87 -2.90 1.96
N GLN A 40 5.69 -3.95 2.01
CA GLN A 40 5.52 -5.11 1.14
C GLN A 40 4.84 -6.24 1.91
N ASP A 41 3.90 -6.91 1.27
CA ASP A 41 3.45 -8.22 1.70
C ASP A 41 4.57 -9.23 1.38
N ARG A 42 5.09 -9.94 2.39
CA ARG A 42 6.19 -10.87 2.20
C ARG A 42 5.79 -12.11 1.38
N ASP A 43 4.54 -12.53 1.46
CA ASP A 43 4.07 -13.74 0.79
C ASP A 43 3.80 -13.49 -0.70
N THR A 44 3.23 -12.34 -1.04
CA THR A 44 2.90 -11.98 -2.44
C THR A 44 3.93 -11.07 -3.11
N GLY A 45 4.80 -10.41 -2.33
CA GLY A 45 5.74 -9.39 -2.81
C GLY A 45 5.06 -8.07 -3.23
N THR A 46 3.75 -7.95 -3.02
CA THR A 46 2.96 -6.79 -3.48
C THR A 46 3.09 -5.63 -2.49
N ALA A 47 3.11 -4.39 -3.01
CA ALA A 47 3.06 -3.20 -2.16
C ALA A 47 1.66 -2.97 -1.60
N ILE A 48 1.55 -2.90 -0.28
CA ILE A 48 0.32 -2.61 0.47
C ILE A 48 0.42 -1.21 1.08
N SER A 49 -0.72 -0.51 1.13
CA SER A 49 -0.80 0.83 1.72
C SER A 49 -1.79 0.84 2.88
N PHE A 50 -1.43 1.51 3.97
CA PHE A 50 -2.29 1.72 5.13
C PHE A 50 -2.45 3.21 5.39
N ARG A 51 -3.69 3.68 5.48
CA ARG A 51 -3.97 5.07 5.87
C ARG A 51 -4.22 5.15 7.37
N ALA A 52 -3.54 6.08 8.04
CA ALA A 52 -3.55 6.25 9.49
C ALA A 52 -3.38 7.71 9.90
N SER A 53 -3.69 8.03 11.16
CA SER A 53 -3.42 9.33 11.76
C SER A 53 -2.00 9.45 12.29
N SER A 54 -1.29 10.51 11.89
CA SER A 54 0.00 10.94 12.43
C SER A 54 -0.08 11.08 13.96
N LYS A 55 -1.17 11.65 14.49
CA LYS A 55 -1.37 11.84 15.93
C LYS A 55 -1.40 10.53 16.70
N VAL A 56 -2.04 9.50 16.15
CA VAL A 56 -2.03 8.16 16.76
C VAL A 56 -0.63 7.59 16.67
N LEU A 57 0.01 7.61 15.50
CA LEU A 57 1.36 7.06 15.28
C LEU A 57 2.42 7.68 16.20
N LEU A 58 2.33 8.99 16.48
CA LEU A 58 3.20 9.70 17.42
C LEU A 58 3.20 9.09 18.83
N LEU A 59 2.08 8.51 19.27
CA LEU A 59 1.94 7.89 20.60
C LEU A 59 2.64 6.53 20.70
N THR A 60 3.05 5.95 19.58
CA THR A 60 3.40 4.52 19.47
C THR A 60 4.89 4.29 19.42
N SER A 61 5.66 5.28 18.95
CA SER A 61 7.09 5.16 18.79
C SER A 61 7.77 6.54 18.71
N PRO A 62 8.89 6.74 19.43
CA PRO A 62 9.74 7.92 19.26
C PRO A 62 10.27 8.11 17.83
N VAL A 63 10.30 7.05 17.02
CA VAL A 63 10.68 7.15 15.60
C VAL A 63 9.69 8.03 14.84
N TYR A 64 8.38 7.81 15.02
CA TYR A 64 7.36 8.65 14.40
C TYR A 64 7.38 10.08 14.93
N VAL A 65 7.69 10.27 16.22
CA VAL A 65 7.89 11.61 16.80
C VAL A 65 9.00 12.38 16.09
N ARG A 66 10.13 11.73 15.81
CA ARG A 66 11.22 12.37 15.09
C ARG A 66 10.91 12.53 13.60
N MET A 67 10.32 11.52 12.97
CA MET A 67 9.99 11.52 11.53
C MET A 67 8.93 12.56 11.15
N PHE A 68 7.92 12.78 12.01
CA PHE A 68 6.88 13.79 11.75
C PHE A 68 7.26 15.19 12.29
N SER A 69 8.51 15.38 12.69
CA SER A 69 9.03 16.71 12.96
C SER A 69 9.41 17.44 11.67
N SER A 70 9.56 18.76 11.75
CA SER A 70 10.00 19.60 10.63
C SER A 70 11.40 19.29 10.10
N SER A 71 12.14 18.36 10.70
CA SER A 71 13.47 17.95 10.23
C SER A 71 13.43 16.94 9.07
N PHE A 72 12.26 16.37 8.76
CA PHE A 72 12.10 15.35 7.74
C PHE A 72 11.04 15.75 6.72
N LYS A 73 11.09 15.12 5.54
CA LYS A 73 10.15 15.36 4.43
C LYS A 73 8.70 15.12 4.88
N GLU A 74 8.47 14.03 5.58
CA GLU A 74 7.14 13.62 6.05
C GLU A 74 6.54 14.65 7.00
N GLY A 75 7.31 15.16 7.97
CA GLY A 75 6.84 16.23 8.85
C GLY A 75 6.62 17.56 8.11
N GLN A 76 7.41 17.87 7.09
CA GLN A 76 7.17 19.05 6.25
C GLN A 76 5.89 18.95 5.41
N GLU A 77 5.57 17.76 4.91
CA GLU A 77 4.30 17.46 4.21
C GLU A 77 3.12 17.66 5.17
N LEU A 78 3.19 17.10 6.38
CA LEU A 78 2.14 17.26 7.39
C LEU A 78 1.93 18.73 7.79
N LEU A 79 3.00 19.53 7.92
CA LEU A 79 2.91 20.97 8.23
C LEU A 79 2.23 21.77 7.13
N GLN A 80 2.33 21.33 5.88
CA GLN A 80 1.67 21.95 4.72
C GLN A 80 0.20 21.51 4.58
N GLY A 81 -0.25 20.56 5.41
CA GLY A 81 -1.57 19.95 5.32
C GLY A 81 -1.67 18.84 4.27
N ASP A 82 -0.54 18.37 3.74
CA ASP A 82 -0.48 17.26 2.81
C ASP A 82 -0.53 15.91 3.53
N CYS A 83 -0.88 14.86 2.79
CA CYS A 83 -0.83 13.49 3.27
C CYS A 83 0.59 12.91 3.12
N ALA A 84 1.30 12.71 4.22
CA ALA A 84 2.66 12.20 4.19
C ALA A 84 2.71 10.72 3.78
N VAL A 85 3.75 10.34 3.02
CA VAL A 85 3.96 8.94 2.61
C VAL A 85 5.24 8.40 3.22
N VAL A 86 5.13 7.34 4.02
CA VAL A 86 6.26 6.66 4.66
C VAL A 86 6.50 5.30 4.00
N GLU A 87 7.70 5.06 3.49
CA GLU A 87 8.10 3.75 2.96
C GLU A 87 8.76 2.90 4.05
N LEU A 88 8.13 1.80 4.42
CA LEU A 88 8.59 0.84 5.42
C LEU A 88 9.18 -0.39 4.72
N LYS A 89 10.37 -0.23 4.15
CA LYS A 89 11.02 -1.23 3.27
C LYS A 89 11.34 -2.56 3.96
N ASP A 90 11.60 -2.52 5.26
CA ASP A 90 12.02 -3.69 6.04
C ASP A 90 10.85 -4.34 6.81
N ASN A 91 9.64 -3.76 6.73
CA ASN A 91 8.47 -4.24 7.47
C ASN A 91 7.51 -4.99 6.57
N ASP A 92 6.99 -6.09 7.11
CA ASP A 92 5.95 -6.88 6.45
C ASP A 92 4.54 -6.29 6.69
N ALA A 93 3.70 -6.33 5.66
CA ALA A 93 2.36 -5.77 5.69
C ALA A 93 1.46 -6.38 6.78
N SER A 94 1.58 -7.67 7.08
CA SER A 94 0.77 -8.30 8.14
C SER A 94 1.12 -7.76 9.53
N SER A 95 2.41 -7.49 9.77
CA SER A 95 2.90 -6.93 11.02
C SER A 95 2.44 -5.49 11.21
N ILE A 96 2.51 -4.68 10.15
CA ILE A 96 2.02 -3.29 10.17
C ILE A 96 0.50 -3.27 10.37
N SER A 97 -0.24 -4.12 9.66
CA SER A 97 -1.69 -4.24 9.85
C SER A 97 -2.05 -4.58 11.29
N LEU A 98 -1.36 -5.54 11.91
CA LEU A 98 -1.59 -5.91 13.31
C LEU A 98 -1.34 -4.74 14.27
N ILE A 99 -0.20 -4.05 14.13
CA ILE A 99 0.14 -2.89 14.96
C ILE A 99 -0.95 -1.82 14.81
N LEU A 100 -1.31 -1.47 13.57
CA LEU A 100 -2.29 -0.43 13.34
C LEU A 100 -3.69 -0.83 13.83
N ASN A 101 -4.09 -2.09 13.73
CA ASN A 101 -5.35 -2.59 14.29
C ASN A 101 -5.39 -2.52 15.83
N VAL A 102 -4.25 -2.68 16.51
CA VAL A 102 -4.15 -2.51 17.98
C VAL A 102 -4.22 -1.03 18.37
N LEU A 103 -3.68 -0.16 17.53
CA LEU A 103 -3.67 1.29 17.75
C LEU A 103 -4.99 1.96 17.39
N HIS A 104 -5.78 1.32 16.53
CA HIS A 104 -7.06 1.80 16.05
C HIS A 104 -8.08 1.88 17.19
N TYR A 105 -8.75 3.02 17.30
CA TYR A 105 -9.89 3.27 18.20
C TYR A 105 -11.20 3.33 17.41
#